data_AF-A0A8G2BPI3-F1
#
_entry.id   AF-A0A8G2BPI3-F1
#
_cell.length_a   1.000
_cell.length_b   1.000
_cell.length_c   1.000
_cell.angle_alpha   90.00
_cell.angle_beta   90.00
_cell.angle_gamma   90.00
#
_symmetry.space_group_name_H-M   'P 1'
#
loop_
_entity.id
_entity.type
_entity.pdbx_description
1 polymer ?
#
loop_
_entity_poly.entity_id
_entity_poly.type
_entity_poly.pdbx_seq_one_letter_code
_entity_poly.pdbx_strand_id
1 'polypeptide(L)' 'MRRQPERTDRSTVTCPRCGHREEERMPTDACQWFYDCKGCGAVLKPKPGDCCVFCSYGTVPCPPVQAGADCS' A
#
# COMPACT_ATOMS: atom_id res chain seq x y z
N MET A 1 25.47 3.73 -16.06
CA MET A 1 24.70 2.89 -15.12
C MET A 1 24.11 3.79 -14.04
N ARG A 2 22.95 4.41 -14.29
CA ARG A 2 22.30 5.27 -13.29
C ARG A 2 21.59 4.36 -12.28
N ARG A 3 22.19 4.16 -11.10
CA ARG A 3 21.51 3.59 -9.94
C ARG A 3 20.41 4.59 -9.55
N GLN A 4 19.20 4.38 -10.06
CA GLN A 4 18.03 5.11 -9.59
C GLN A 4 17.87 4.78 -8.09
N PRO A 5 17.64 5.77 -7.22
CA PRO A 5 17.36 5.50 -5.83
C PRO A 5 16.13 4.60 -5.81
N GLU A 6 16.24 3.46 -5.13
CA GLU A 6 15.27 2.38 -5.11
C GLU A 6 13.92 2.92 -4.61
N ARG A 7 13.05 3.36 -5.54
CA ARG A 7 11.63 3.58 -5.26
C ARG A 7 11.10 2.24 -4.79
N THR A 8 10.87 2.11 -3.49
CA THR A 8 10.34 0.90 -2.90
C THR A 8 8.93 0.69 -3.41
N ASP A 9 8.79 -0.17 -4.42
CA ASP A 9 7.53 -0.53 -5.08
C ASP A 9 6.87 -1.73 -4.40
N ARG A 10 7.34 -2.12 -3.21
CA ARG A 10 6.83 -3.24 -2.42
C ARG A 10 6.46 -2.75 -1.04
N SER A 11 5.27 -3.12 -0.57
CA SER A 11 4.83 -2.82 0.78
C SER A 11 4.12 -4.03 1.34
N THR A 12 4.43 -4.36 2.59
CA THR A 12 3.81 -5.51 3.25
C THR A 12 2.48 -5.06 3.85
N VAL A 13 1.38 -5.49 3.25
CA VAL A 13 0.03 -5.21 3.73
C VAL A 13 -0.30 -6.18 4.86
N THR A 14 -0.58 -5.64 6.05
CA THR A 14 -1.03 -6.44 7.19
C THR A 14 -2.55 -6.34 7.34
N CYS A 15 -3.23 -7.48 7.23
CA CYS A 15 -4.67 -7.53 7.43
C CYS A 15 -5.03 -7.37 8.92
N PRO A 16 -5.80 -6.35 9.32
CA PRO A 16 -6.20 -6.15 10.71
C PRO A 16 -7.27 -7.15 11.18
N ARG A 17 -7.87 -7.93 10.25
CA ARG A 17 -8.95 -8.88 10.55
C ARG A 17 -8.43 -10.25 10.97
N CYS A 18 -7.37 -10.73 10.33
CA CYS A 18 -6.80 -12.06 10.57
C CYS A 18 -5.30 -12.06 10.91
N GLY A 19 -4.62 -10.91 10.80
CA GLY A 19 -3.17 -10.82 11.02
C GLY A 19 -2.31 -11.28 9.84
N HIS A 20 -2.91 -11.71 8.71
CA HIS A 20 -2.19 -12.10 7.51
C HIS A 20 -1.31 -10.95 7.00
N ARG A 21 -0.10 -11.27 6.55
CA ARG A 21 0.85 -10.33 5.98
C ARG A 21 1.25 -10.79 4.60
N GLU A 22 1.09 -9.91 3.63
CA GLU A 22 1.56 -10.19 2.28
C GLU A 22 2.37 -9.03 1.74
N GLU A 23 3.51 -9.34 1.13
CA GLU A 23 4.24 -8.37 0.34
C GLU A 23 3.52 -8.17 -1.00
N GLU A 24 3.06 -6.95 -1.22
CA GLU A 24 2.34 -6.57 -2.43
C GLU A 24 3.13 -5.52 -3.17
N ARG A 25 3.07 -5.59 -4.51
CA ARG A 25 3.72 -4.60 -5.37
C ARG A 25 2.78 -3.40 -5.51
N MET A 26 3.22 -2.25 -5.04
CA MET A 26 2.48 -0.99 -5.15
C MET A 26 2.51 -0.50 -6.59
N PRO A 27 1.33 -0.25 -7.22
CA PRO A 27 1.29 0.45 -8.49
C PRO A 27 1.88 1.85 -8.33
N THR A 28 2.77 2.24 -9.25
CA THR A 28 3.47 3.53 -9.21
C THR A 28 2.63 4.69 -9.73
N ASP A 29 1.52 4.37 -10.39
CA ASP A 29 0.65 5.25 -11.15
C ASP A 29 -0.76 5.39 -10.54
N ALA A 30 -1.09 4.64 -9.49
CA ALA A 30 -2.41 4.68 -8.87
C ALA A 30 -2.41 4.33 -7.37
N CYS A 31 -3.41 4.82 -6.66
CA CYS A 31 -3.71 4.43 -5.28
C CYS A 31 -4.64 3.21 -5.25
N GLN A 32 -4.25 2.16 -4.53
CA GLN A 32 -5.12 0.99 -4.33
C GLN A 32 -6.10 1.23 -3.19
N TRP A 33 -7.37 1.43 -3.51
CA TRP A 33 -8.41 1.67 -2.49
C TRP A 33 -8.97 0.39 -1.87
N PHE A 34 -9.00 -0.71 -2.63
CA PHE A 34 -9.52 -1.99 -2.17
C PHE A 34 -8.42 -3.04 -2.20
N TYR A 35 -8.32 -3.83 -1.14
CA TYR A 35 -7.41 -4.96 -1.06
C TYR A 35 -8.14 -6.20 -0.58
N ASP A 36 -8.15 -7.23 -1.41
CA ASP A 36 -8.65 -8.55 -1.05
C ASP A 36 -7.59 -9.29 -0.24
N CYS A 37 -7.85 -9.47 1.05
CA CYS A 37 -6.92 -10.20 1.91
C CYS A 37 -6.82 -11.67 1.47
N LYS A 38 -5.64 -12.09 1.02
CA LYS A 38 -5.38 -13.47 0.60
C LYS A 38 -5.49 -14.52 1.73
N GLY A 39 -5.39 -14.09 3.00
CA GLY A 39 -5.53 -14.98 4.15
C GLY A 39 -6.98 -15.27 4.58
N CYS A 40 -7.90 -14.31 4.46
CA CYS A 40 -9.28 -14.48 4.94
C CYS A 40 -10.37 -14.07 3.93
N GLY A 41 -10.00 -13.58 2.75
CA GLY A 41 -10.92 -13.09 1.72
C GLY A 41 -11.63 -11.78 2.05
N ALA A 42 -11.29 -11.11 3.16
CA ALA A 42 -11.91 -9.85 3.52
C ALA A 42 -11.42 -8.70 2.63
N VAL A 43 -12.35 -7.89 2.13
CA VAL A 43 -12.05 -6.65 1.41
C VAL A 43 -11.67 -5.56 2.42
N LEU A 44 -10.42 -5.14 2.40
CA LEU A 44 -9.92 -4.01 3.18
C LEU A 44 -10.11 -2.71 2.42
N LYS A 45 -10.46 -1.66 3.16
CA LYS A 45 -10.55 -0.27 2.68
C LYS A 45 -9.63 0.61 3.54
N PRO A 46 -9.05 1.69 3.00
CA PRO A 46 -8.25 2.62 3.78
C PRO A 46 -9.02 3.15 4.98
N LYS A 47 -8.26 3.50 6.02
CA LYS A 47 -8.79 4.19 7.20
C LYS A 47 -9.20 5.62 6.81
N PRO A 48 -10.16 6.21 7.52
CA PRO A 48 -10.48 7.61 7.35
C PRO A 48 -9.22 8.49 7.51
N GLY A 49 -8.93 9.32 6.51
CA GLY A 49 -7.74 10.18 6.48
C GLY A 49 -6.55 9.62 5.69
N ASP A 50 -6.58 8.35 5.30
CA ASP A 50 -5.56 7.74 4.45
C ASP A 50 -6.06 7.61 3.00
N CYS A 51 -5.14 7.75 2.04
CA CYS A 51 -5.47 7.73 0.62
C CYS A 51 -5.59 6.33 -0.01
N CYS A 52 -5.03 5.29 0.62
CA CYS A 52 -5.04 3.93 0.07
C CYS A 52 -4.73 2.87 1.13
N VAL A 53 -4.95 1.59 0.80
CA VAL A 53 -4.69 0.45 1.70
C VAL A 53 -3.24 0.38 2.19
N PHE A 54 -2.29 0.82 1.37
CA PHE A 54 -0.87 0.82 1.71
C PHE A 54 -0.54 1.88 2.77
N CYS A 55 -1.15 3.06 2.71
CA CYS A 55 -0.99 4.07 3.75
C CYS A 55 -1.62 3.63 5.08
N SER A 56 -2.72 2.87 5.04
CA SER A 56 -3.41 2.43 6.25
C SER A 56 -2.85 1.18 6.92
N TYR A 57 -2.37 0.23 6.12
CA TYR A 57 -2.01 -1.13 6.55
C TYR A 57 -0.67 -1.64 5.99
N GLY A 58 -0.04 -0.87 5.11
CA GLY A 58 1.26 -1.19 4.54
C GLY A 58 2.41 -0.79 5.48
N THR A 59 3.56 -1.40 5.28
CA THR A 59 4.82 -1.01 5.96
C THR A 59 5.43 0.24 5.35
N VAL A 60 5.21 0.45 4.05
CA VAL A 60 5.68 1.60 3.30
C VAL A 60 4.48 2.33 2.69
N PRO A 61 4.38 3.67 2.80
CA PRO A 61 3.28 4.45 2.22
C PRO A 61 3.30 4.41 0.69
N CYS A 62 2.20 4.79 0.04
CA CYS A 62 2.07 4.68 -1.42
C CYS A 62 3.06 5.58 -2.19
N PRO A 63 3.41 5.21 -3.44
CA PRO A 63 4.40 5.93 -4.24
C PRO A 63 4.13 7.45 -4.43
N PRO A 64 2.88 7.93 -4.55
CA PRO A 64 2.64 9.37 -4.62
C PRO A 64 3.01 10.10 -3.31
N VAL A 65 2.69 9.54 -2.14
CA VAL A 65 3.10 10.10 -0.83
C VAL A 65 4.62 10.09 -0.68
N GLN A 66 5.30 9.02 -1.11
CA GLN A 66 6.77 8.97 -1.12
C GLN A 66 7.39 10.02 -2.05
N ALA A 67 6.68 10.41 -3.11
CA ALA A 67 7.11 11.44 -4.05
C ALA A 67 6.82 12.88 -3.56
N GLY A 68 6.24 13.04 -2.37
CA GLY A 68 5.79 14.33 -1.86
C GLY A 68 4.58 14.90 -2.60
N ALA A 69 3.83 14.06 -3.32
CA ALA A 69 2.57 14.43 -3.93
C ALA A 69 1.43 14.12 -2.93
N ASP A 70 0.62 15.13 -2.64
CA ASP A 70 -0.63 14.94 -1.92
C ASP A 70 -1.55 14.00 -2.72
N CYS A 71 -2.03 12.94 -2.07
CA CYS A 71 -3.09 12.10 -2.62
C CYS A 71 -4.44 12.73 -2.30
N SER A 72 -5.10 13.31 -3.30
CA SER A 72 -6.47 13.83 -3.22
C SER A 72 -7.51 12.75 -3.49
#